data_AF-A0A1Q9C2L8-F1
#
_entry.id   AF-A0A1Q9C2L8-F1
#
_cell.length_a   1.000
_cell.length_b   1.000
_cell.length_c   1.000
_cell.angle_alpha   90.00
_cell.angle_beta   90.00
_cell.angle_gamma   90.00
#
_symmetry.space_group_name_H-M   'P 1'
#
loop_
_entity.id
_entity.type
_entity.pdbx_description
1 polymer ?
#
loop_
_entity_poly.entity_id
_entity_poly.type
_entity_poly.pdbx_seq_one_letter_code
_entity_poly.pdbx_strand_id
1 'polypeptide(L)'
;MVYTLTLFQILEHAFTLKTKACTSTLYRGDSLCEACIWTAWHYLGTATADSRSALLCLSLESLKSIVSLHKEAASEIVVYARVFVNKLNEVEEDKDLTDLNMHVDYNRQLFRSKGS
;
A
#
# COMPACT_ATOMS: atom_id res chain seq x y z
N MET A 1 6.35 -21.43 9.73
CA MET A 1 6.53 -21.04 8.32
C MET A 1 6.04 -19.61 8.20
N VAL A 2 6.92 -18.66 7.88
CA VAL A 2 6.55 -17.25 7.75
C VAL A 2 6.33 -16.99 6.27
N TYR A 3 5.10 -16.62 5.91
CA TYR A 3 4.69 -16.40 4.52
C TYR A 3 5.35 -15.13 3.98
N THR A 4 5.94 -15.19 2.79
CA THR A 4 6.36 -14.01 2.02
C THR A 4 5.13 -13.22 1.61
N LEU A 5 4.89 -12.07 2.24
CA LEU A 5 3.80 -11.17 1.92
C LEU A 5 4.23 -10.22 0.78
N THR A 6 3.41 -10.17 -0.27
CA THR A 6 3.61 -9.34 -1.46
C THR A 6 2.55 -8.26 -1.50
N LEU A 7 2.97 -7.00 -1.63
CA LEU A 7 2.12 -5.86 -2.00
C LEU A 7 1.59 -6.09 -3.42
N PHE A 8 0.32 -5.81 -3.67
CA PHE A 8 -0.23 -5.86 -5.02
C PHE A 8 -0.65 -4.46 -5.48
N GLN A 9 -0.15 -4.01 -6.63
CA GLN A 9 -0.63 -2.81 -7.32
C GLN A 9 -1.33 -3.23 -8.62
N ILE A 10 -2.55 -2.75 -8.85
CA ILE A 10 -3.37 -3.20 -9.99
C ILE A 10 -2.95 -2.44 -11.26
N LEU A 11 -2.45 -3.18 -12.24
CA LEU A 11 -1.92 -2.62 -13.48
C LEU A 11 -2.99 -2.49 -14.58
N GLU A 12 -4.02 -3.35 -14.60
CA GLU A 12 -5.16 -3.27 -15.54
C GLU A 12 -6.47 -3.86 -14.95
N HIS A 13 -7.60 -3.21 -15.30
CA HIS A 13 -9.00 -3.53 -14.94
C HIS A 13 -9.34 -3.57 -13.43
N ALA A 14 -10.64 -3.75 -13.12
CA ALA A 14 -11.18 -3.69 -11.76
C ALA A 14 -11.09 -5.04 -11.03
N PHE A 15 -10.89 -4.98 -9.72
CA PHE A 15 -10.83 -6.12 -8.81
C PHE A 15 -11.94 -5.98 -7.76
N THR A 16 -12.58 -7.08 -7.36
CA THR A 16 -13.52 -7.04 -6.24
C THR A 16 -12.90 -7.71 -5.03
N LEU A 17 -12.90 -6.99 -3.92
CA LEU A 17 -12.47 -7.50 -2.64
C LEU A 17 -13.68 -7.86 -1.82
N LYS A 18 -13.67 -9.09 -1.29
CA LYS A 18 -14.65 -9.56 -0.33
C LYS A 18 -13.93 -9.72 1.00
N THR A 19 -14.12 -8.74 1.89
CA THR A 19 -13.79 -8.93 3.30
C THR A 19 -15.03 -9.39 4.05
N LYS A 20 -14.86 -9.90 5.28
CA LYS A 20 -15.98 -10.38 6.10
C LYS A 20 -16.98 -9.26 6.46
N ALA A 21 -16.55 -7.99 6.39
CA ALA A 21 -17.33 -6.81 6.79
C ALA A 21 -17.73 -5.90 5.61
N CYS A 22 -16.94 -5.86 4.53
CA CYS A 22 -17.15 -4.90 3.44
C CYS A 22 -16.69 -5.45 2.07
N THR A 23 -17.51 -5.20 1.05
CA THR A 23 -17.14 -5.38 -0.36
C THR A 23 -16.76 -4.05 -0.95
N SER A 24 -15.54 -3.95 -1.48
CA SER A 24 -15.07 -2.76 -2.18
C SER A 24 -14.38 -3.17 -3.48
N THR A 25 -14.61 -2.36 -4.50
CA THR A 25 -14.06 -2.56 -5.84
C THR A 25 -12.83 -1.70 -5.99
N LEU A 26 -11.71 -2.34 -6.31
CA LEU A 26 -10.47 -1.69 -6.66
C LEU A 26 -10.40 -1.41 -8.16
N TYR A 27 -9.72 -0.33 -8.51
CA TYR A 27 -9.46 0.11 -9.86
C TYR A 27 -7.95 0.12 -10.15
N ARG A 28 -7.62 0.35 -11.42
CA ARG A 28 -6.24 0.50 -11.86
C ARG A 28 -5.55 1.63 -11.08
N GLY A 29 -4.38 1.34 -10.54
CA GLY A 29 -3.59 2.27 -9.73
C GLY A 29 -3.79 2.09 -8.23
N ASP A 30 -4.85 1.41 -7.80
CA ASP A 30 -5.06 1.13 -6.38
C ASP A 30 -4.02 0.12 -5.86
N SER A 31 -3.66 0.29 -4.59
CA SER A 31 -2.81 -0.62 -3.82
C SER A 31 -3.65 -1.48 -2.88
N LEU A 32 -3.22 -2.72 -2.68
CA LEU A 32 -3.79 -3.65 -1.70
C LEU A 32 -2.68 -4.12 -0.76
N CYS A 33 -3.00 -4.29 0.53
CA CYS A 33 -2.07 -4.81 1.54
C CYS A 33 -0.84 -3.92 1.79
N GLU A 34 -0.92 -2.61 1.58
CA GLU A 34 0.22 -1.72 1.78
C GLU A 34 0.70 -1.65 3.24
N ALA A 35 -0.22 -1.73 4.19
CA ALA A 35 0.10 -1.78 5.61
C ALA A 35 1.02 -2.95 5.99
N CYS A 36 1.01 -4.05 5.22
CA CYS A 36 1.88 -5.21 5.43
C CYS A 36 3.37 -4.92 5.19
N ILE A 37 3.70 -3.81 4.51
CA ILE A 37 5.09 -3.39 4.30
C ILE A 37 5.66 -2.73 5.56
N TRP A 38 4.84 -1.88 6.20
CA TRP A 38 5.29 -0.97 7.25
C TRP A 38 5.03 -1.49 8.65
N THR A 39 4.05 -2.38 8.82
CA THR A 39 3.58 -2.87 10.11
C THR A 39 3.38 -4.38 10.08
N ALA A 40 3.19 -5.01 11.25
CA ALA A 40 2.82 -6.41 11.36
C ALA A 40 1.33 -6.62 11.00
N TRP A 41 0.95 -6.24 9.78
CA TRP A 41 -0.41 -6.34 9.28
C TRP A 41 -0.66 -7.70 8.64
N HIS A 42 -1.86 -8.25 8.87
CA HIS A 42 -2.33 -9.45 8.18
C HIS A 42 -3.65 -9.15 7.51
N TYR A 43 -3.67 -9.26 6.19
CA TYR A 43 -4.92 -9.18 5.44
C TYR A 43 -5.77 -10.43 5.72
N LEU A 44 -7.03 -10.23 6.14
CA LEU A 44 -7.98 -11.29 6.48
C LEU A 44 -9.13 -11.44 5.46
N GLY A 45 -9.04 -10.77 4.30
CA GLY A 45 -10.05 -10.85 3.25
C GLY A 45 -9.71 -11.81 2.12
N THR A 46 -10.54 -11.83 1.09
CA THR A 46 -10.28 -12.52 -0.18
C THR A 46 -10.44 -11.56 -1.34
N ALA A 47 -9.43 -11.48 -2.19
CA ALA A 47 -9.44 -10.70 -3.40
C ALA A 47 -9.80 -11.58 -4.59
N THR A 48 -10.79 -11.19 -5.38
CA THR A 48 -11.20 -11.90 -6.60
C THR A 48 -11.18 -10.97 -7.81
N ALA A 49 -10.52 -11.43 -8.88
CA ALA A 49 -10.51 -10.74 -10.15
C ALA A 49 -11.85 -10.96 -10.87
N ASP A 50 -12.59 -9.88 -11.15
CA ASP A 50 -13.82 -9.98 -11.95
C ASP A 50 -13.55 -10.00 -13.46
N SER A 51 -12.30 -9.73 -13.85
CA SER A 51 -11.86 -9.68 -15.24
C SER A 51 -10.37 -10.01 -15.35
N ARG A 52 -9.86 -10.17 -16.59
CA ARG A 52 -8.42 -10.34 -16.84
C ARG A 52 -7.69 -9.10 -16.31
N SER A 53 -6.86 -9.32 -15.31
CA SER A 53 -6.16 -8.28 -14.57
C SER A 53 -4.72 -8.71 -14.33
N ALA A 54 -3.84 -7.71 -14.20
CA ALA A 54 -2.44 -7.90 -13.88
C ALA A 54 -2.13 -7.20 -12.56
N LEU A 55 -1.39 -7.89 -11.69
CA LEU A 55 -0.96 -7.37 -10.40
C LEU A 55 0.55 -7.21 -10.40
N LEU A 56 1.02 -6.03 -10.01
CA LEU A 56 2.42 -5.80 -9.68
C LEU A 56 2.65 -6.23 -8.24
N CYS A 57 3.45 -7.27 -8.06
CA CYS A 57 3.74 -7.85 -6.76
C CYS A 57 5.07 -7.31 -6.23
N LEU A 58 5.10 -6.68 -5.06
CA LEU A 58 6.32 -6.21 -4.41
C LEU A 58 6.52 -6.87 -3.06
N SER A 59 7.61 -7.64 -2.91
CA SER A 59 7.98 -8.23 -1.63
C SER A 59 8.78 -7.26 -0.78
N LEU A 60 8.63 -7.32 0.55
CA LEU A 60 9.39 -6.48 1.47
C LEU A 60 10.91 -6.70 1.33
N GLU A 61 11.34 -7.95 1.11
CA GLU A 61 12.75 -8.28 0.96
C GLU A 61 13.33 -7.74 -0.36
N SER A 62 12.58 -7.83 -1.46
CA SER A 62 12.95 -7.20 -2.73
C SER A 62 13.03 -5.67 -2.60
N LEU A 63 12.05 -5.06 -1.92
CA LEU A 63 12.03 -3.62 -1.67
C LEU A 63 13.26 -3.18 -0.86
N LYS A 64 13.55 -3.84 0.27
CA LYS A 64 14.73 -3.56 1.09
C LYS A 64 16.01 -3.69 0.28
N SER A 65 16.15 -4.76 -0.50
CA SER A 65 17.33 -4.99 -1.33
C SER A 65 17.55 -3.84 -2.31
N ILE A 66 16.51 -3.41 -3.03
CA ILE A 66 16.61 -2.33 -4.03
C ILE A 66 16.88 -0.99 -3.33
N VAL A 67 16.12 -0.67 -2.29
CA VAL A 67 16.24 0.60 -1.55
C VAL A 67 17.61 0.75 -0.92
N SER A 68 18.22 -0.34 -0.44
CA SER A 68 19.57 -0.30 0.15
C SER A 68 20.65 0.17 -0.84
N LEU A 69 20.42 0.01 -2.14
CA LEU A 69 21.33 0.45 -3.20
C LEU A 69 21.21 1.96 -3.49
N HIS A 70 20.13 2.61 -3.04
CA HIS A 70 19.80 3.99 -3.39
C HIS A 70 19.49 4.81 -2.12
N LYS A 71 20.50 5.50 -1.58
CA LYS A 71 20.37 6.27 -0.32
C LYS A 71 19.26 7.33 -0.32
N GLU A 72 19.04 8.01 -1.45
CA GLU A 72 17.97 9.00 -1.58
C GLU A 72 16.61 8.33 -1.43
N ALA A 73 16.36 7.25 -2.17
CA ALA A 73 15.13 6.47 -2.05
C ALA A 73 14.92 5.89 -0.64
N ALA A 74 16.01 5.47 0.03
CA ALA A 74 15.96 5.01 1.42
C ALA A 74 15.50 6.11 2.39
N SER A 75 15.87 7.36 2.15
CA SER A 75 15.40 8.47 2.99
C SER A 75 13.91 8.77 2.74
N GLU A 76 13.49 8.78 1.48
CA GLU A 76 12.09 9.05 1.10
C GLU A 76 11.15 7.96 1.61
N ILE A 77 11.56 6.70 1.50
CA ILE A 77 10.72 5.57 1.94
C ILE A 77 10.52 5.56 3.46
N VAL A 78 11.53 5.99 4.23
CA VAL A 78 11.42 6.09 5.69
C VAL A 78 10.45 7.22 6.07
N VAL A 79 10.52 8.36 5.37
CA VAL A 79 9.56 9.45 5.55
C VAL A 79 8.15 8.99 5.19
N TYR A 80 8.02 8.28 4.06
CA TYR A 80 6.75 7.72 3.61
C TYR A 80 6.15 6.78 4.65
N ALA A 81 6.92 5.78 5.08
CA ALA A 81 6.50 4.79 6.06
C ALA A 81 6.03 5.44 7.36
N ARG A 82 6.75 6.46 7.83
CA ARG A 82 6.38 7.20 9.05
C ARG A 82 5.05 7.93 8.89
N VAL A 83 4.86 8.65 7.78
CA VAL A 83 3.60 9.36 7.50
C VAL A 83 2.45 8.37 7.37
N PHE A 84 2.66 7.25 6.68
CA PHE A 84 1.65 6.21 6.53
C PHE A 84 1.24 5.63 7.88
N VAL A 85 2.20 5.20 8.71
CA VAL A 85 1.90 4.60 10.03
C VAL A 85 1.23 5.60 10.96
N ASN A 86 1.64 6.87 10.92
CA ASN A 86 0.98 7.91 11.71
C ASN A 86 -0.50 8.05 11.31
N LYS A 87 -0.80 8.14 10.01
CA LYS A 87 -2.18 8.19 9.52
C LYS A 87 -2.97 6.93 9.87
N LEU A 88 -2.33 5.77 9.82
CA LEU A 88 -2.96 4.51 10.18
C LEU A 88 -3.37 4.51 11.66
N ASN A 89 -2.53 5.06 12.54
CA ASN A 89 -2.81 5.19 13.97
C ASN A 89 -3.85 6.27 14.30
N GLU A 90 -4.13 7.20 13.40
CA GLU A 90 -5.19 8.22 13.55
C GLU A 90 -6.59 7.67 13.24
N VAL A 91 -6.69 6.49 12.63
CA VAL A 91 -7.98 5.83 12.36
C VAL A 91 -8.52 5.27 13.68
N GLU A 92 -9.72 5.72 14.07
CA GLU A 92 -10.43 5.26 15.27
C GLU A 92 -10.59 3.73 15.27
N GLU A 93 -10.41 3.09 16.43
CA GLU A 93 -10.51 1.63 16.59
C GLU A 93 -11.88 1.06 16.16
N ASP A 94 -12.93 1.89 16.22
CA ASP A 94 -14.30 1.52 15.84
C ASP A 94 -14.58 1.60 14.33
N LYS A 95 -13.65 2.15 13.53
CA LYS A 95 -13.73 2.11 12.07
C LYS A 95 -13.06 0.84 11.58
N ASP A 96 -13.74 0.12 10.69
CA ASP A 96 -13.17 -1.04 10.00
C ASP A 96 -11.86 -0.61 9.33
N LEU A 97 -10.72 -0.93 9.97
CA LEU A 97 -9.40 -0.74 9.40
C LEU A 97 -9.28 -1.69 8.21
N THR A 98 -9.66 -1.18 7.04
CA THR A 98 -9.47 -1.90 5.79
C THR A 98 -8.16 -1.45 5.16
N ASP A 99 -7.57 -2.35 4.38
CA ASP A 99 -6.43 -2.09 3.52
C ASP A 99 -6.79 -1.23 2.30
N LEU A 100 -8.00 -0.67 2.26
CA LEU A 100 -8.58 0.04 1.13
C LEU A 100 -8.66 1.52 1.39
N ASN A 101 -7.70 2.18 0.74
CA ASN A 101 -7.63 3.60 0.44
C ASN A 101 -7.43 4.55 1.63
N MET A 102 -6.19 4.61 2.11
CA MET A 102 -5.63 5.90 2.52
C MET A 102 -5.02 6.56 1.28
N HIS A 103 -5.83 7.29 0.49
CA HIS A 103 -5.33 8.12 -0.60
C HIS A 103 -4.33 9.12 0.00
N VAL A 104 -3.03 8.86 -0.13
CA VAL A 104 -2.01 9.81 0.31
C VAL A 104 -1.67 10.73 -0.86
N ASP A 105 -2.21 11.95 -0.82
CA ASP A 105 -1.84 13.04 -1.71
C ASP A 105 -0.37 13.45 -1.50
N TYR A 106 0.59 12.66 -2.00
CA TYR A 106 2.01 12.99 -1.95
C TYR A 106 2.41 14.15 -2.89
N ASN A 107 1.53 14.55 -3.80
CA ASN A 107 1.90 15.40 -4.94
C ASN A 107 1.71 16.91 -4.76
N ARG A 108 1.70 17.48 -3.53
CA ARG A 108 1.60 18.95 -3.39
C ARG A 108 2.68 19.68 -2.61
N GLN A 109 3.50 18.99 -1.81
CA GLN A 109 4.43 19.71 -0.90
C GLN A 109 5.91 19.54 -1.23
N LEU A 110 6.37 18.46 -1.86
CA LEU A 110 7.82 18.27 -2.09
C LEU A 110 8.40 18.99 -3.31
N PHE A 111 7.60 19.45 -4.28
CA PHE A 111 8.11 20.15 -5.47
C PHE A 111 8.11 21.68 -5.38
N ARG A 112 7.74 22.29 -4.24
CA ARG A 112 7.70 23.76 -4.10
C ARG A 112 9.00 24.41 -3.60
N SER A 113 10.07 23.65 -3.29
CA SER A 113 11.29 24.21 -2.70
C SER A 113 12.50 24.35 -3.64
N LYS A 114 12.31 24.28 -4.96
CA LYS A 114 13.37 24.69 -5.92
C LYS A 114 12.80 25.69 -6.92
N GLY A 115 12.78 26.96 -6.53
CA GLY A 115 12.26 28.03 -7.36
C GLY A 115 12.63 29.42 -6.83
N SER A 116 13.94 29.68 -6.88
CA SER A 116 14.63 30.99 -6.94
C SER A 116 14.54 31.98 -5.78
#